data_AF-A0A945VZN0-F1
#
_entry.id   AF-A0A945VZN0-F1
#
_cell.length_a   1.000
_cell.length_b   1.000
_cell.length_c   1.000
_cell.angle_alpha   90.00
_cell.angle_beta   90.00
_cell.angle_gamma   90.00
#
_symmetry.space_group_name_H-M   'P 1'
#
loop_
_entity.id
_entity.type
_entity.pdbx_description
1 polymer ?
#
loop_
_entity_poly.entity_id
_entity_poly.type
_entity_poly.pdbx_seq_one_letter_code
_entity_poly.pdbx_strand_id
1 'polypeptide(L)'
;MNTKHLEDNYPRLISYMKEIGYSQTYIDSFRREINRIISLAPSKDWSSYLDIYLEYTELSKSKAYLHQKRAILGGIEQFDVFGRYPDGRRRHKLYARDSYSFLFEEFKSIIDCYCEVARKDGKKESTIYGRINSAAPFLLSLQKKGMHALDKISEKAVMGFFFPLTEQNYGAVPPKII
;
A
#
# COMPACT_ATOMS: atom_id res chain seq x y z
N MET A 1 -5.01 -14.51 8.58
CA MET A 1 -5.61 -14.03 7.31
C MET A 1 -6.20 -15.26 6.66
N ASN A 2 -7.40 -15.18 6.07
CA ASN A 2 -7.96 -16.34 5.38
C ASN A 2 -7.33 -16.49 4.00
N THR A 3 -6.63 -17.59 3.74
CA THR A 3 -5.95 -17.87 2.46
C THR A 3 -6.72 -18.80 1.54
N LYS A 4 -7.94 -19.22 1.90
CA LYS A 4 -8.69 -20.24 1.15
C LYS A 4 -8.96 -19.80 -0.30
N HIS A 5 -9.36 -18.54 -0.50
CA HIS A 5 -9.58 -18.02 -1.85
C HIS A 5 -8.28 -18.05 -2.67
N LEU A 6 -7.15 -17.64 -2.09
CA LEU A 6 -5.84 -17.73 -2.72
C LEU A 6 -5.47 -19.18 -3.07
N GLU A 7 -5.63 -20.11 -2.13
CA GLU A 7 -5.33 -21.54 -2.30
C GLU A 7 -6.13 -22.16 -3.45
N ASP A 8 -7.43 -21.88 -3.50
CA ASP A 8 -8.35 -22.43 -4.50
C ASP A 8 -8.13 -21.82 -5.90
N ASN A 9 -7.69 -20.55 -5.97
CA ASN A 9 -7.72 -19.78 -7.22
C ASN A 9 -6.34 -19.40 -7.78
N TYR A 10 -5.24 -19.51 -7.02
CA TYR A 10 -3.93 -19.14 -7.53
C TYR A 10 -3.48 -19.89 -8.79
N PRO A 11 -3.90 -21.15 -9.08
CA PRO A 11 -3.55 -21.78 -10.35
C PRO A 11 -4.08 -20.98 -11.55
N ARG A 12 -5.26 -20.34 -11.43
CA ARG A 12 -5.83 -19.47 -12.47
C ARG A 12 -5.01 -18.19 -12.66
N LEU A 13 -4.53 -17.60 -11.56
CA LEU A 13 -3.60 -16.45 -11.62
C LEU A 13 -2.33 -16.81 -12.40
N ILE A 14 -1.73 -17.97 -12.10
CA ILE A 14 -0.53 -18.43 -12.77
C ILE A 14 -0.77 -18.70 -14.26
N SER A 15 -1.87 -19.36 -14.62
CA SER A 15 -2.23 -19.60 -16.02
C SER A 15 -2.40 -18.30 -16.80
N TYR A 16 -3.16 -17.35 -16.25
CA TYR A 16 -3.32 -16.02 -16.85
C TYR A 16 -1.97 -15.32 -17.05
N MET A 17 -1.09 -15.34 -16.05
CA MET A 17 0.23 -14.69 -16.18
C MET A 17 1.06 -15.29 -17.31
N LYS A 18 0.97 -16.60 -17.54
CA LYS A 18 1.63 -17.26 -18.68
C LYS A 18 1.01 -16.81 -20.01
N GLU A 19 -0.31 -16.80 -20.10
CA GLU A 19 -1.04 -16.44 -21.33
C GLU A 19 -0.73 -15.03 -21.81
N ILE A 20 -0.62 -14.06 -20.89
CA ILE A 20 -0.33 -12.67 -21.25
C ILE A 20 1.18 -12.37 -21.38
N GLY A 21 2.03 -13.40 -21.27
CA GLY A 21 3.45 -13.30 -21.59
C GLY A 21 4.35 -12.73 -20.48
N TYR A 22 3.99 -12.90 -19.20
CA TYR A 22 4.94 -12.60 -18.12
C TYR A 22 6.18 -13.48 -18.18
N SER A 23 7.32 -12.94 -17.75
CA SER A 23 8.56 -13.73 -17.71
C SER A 23 8.47 -14.88 -16.70
N GLN A 24 9.06 -16.02 -17.06
CA GLN A 24 9.06 -17.22 -16.22
C GLN A 24 9.62 -16.93 -14.81
N THR A 25 10.72 -16.17 -14.73
CA THR A 25 11.32 -15.73 -13.46
C THR A 25 10.34 -14.96 -12.57
N TYR A 26 9.48 -14.12 -13.16
CA TYR A 26 8.49 -13.36 -12.41
C TYR A 26 7.34 -14.25 -11.92
N ILE A 27 6.86 -15.15 -12.79
CA ILE A 27 5.86 -16.16 -12.45
C ILE A 27 6.35 -17.07 -11.30
N ASP A 28 7.61 -17.50 -11.35
CA ASP A 28 8.19 -18.34 -10.29
C ASP A 28 8.39 -17.57 -8.97
N SER A 29 8.60 -16.25 -9.06
CA SER A 29 8.60 -15.41 -7.87
C SER A 29 7.21 -15.29 -7.23
N PHE A 30 6.15 -15.20 -8.03
CA PHE A 30 4.76 -15.27 -7.54
C PHE A 30 4.46 -16.62 -6.90
N ARG A 31 4.77 -17.74 -7.57
CA ARG A 31 4.54 -19.09 -7.04
C ARG A 31 5.21 -19.31 -5.68
N ARG A 32 6.50 -18.93 -5.57
CA ARG A 32 7.25 -19.07 -4.32
C ARG A 32 6.60 -18.27 -3.19
N GLU A 33 6.17 -17.05 -3.48
CA GLU A 33 5.54 -16.20 -2.47
C GLU A 33 4.16 -16.73 -2.05
N ILE A 34 3.32 -17.14 -3.01
CA ILE A 34 2.00 -17.73 -2.74
C ILE A 34 2.13 -18.97 -1.88
N ASN A 35 3.02 -19.89 -2.25
CA ASN A 35 3.25 -21.12 -1.49
C ASN A 35 3.74 -20.84 -0.06
N ARG A 36 4.62 -19.83 0.11
CA ARG A 36 5.06 -19.38 1.43
C ARG A 36 3.89 -18.83 2.26
N ILE A 37 3.01 -18.04 1.65
CA ILE A 37 1.86 -17.46 2.35
C ILE A 37 0.90 -18.56 2.79
N ILE A 38 0.54 -19.48 1.89
CA ILE A 38 -0.36 -20.59 2.20
C ILE A 38 0.22 -21.47 3.32
N SER A 39 1.52 -21.77 3.29
CA SER A 39 2.14 -22.64 4.31
C SER A 39 2.29 -21.97 5.68
N LEU A 40 2.51 -20.66 5.73
CA LEU A 40 2.76 -19.94 6.99
C LEU A 40 1.50 -19.29 7.58
N ALA A 41 0.47 -19.02 6.78
CA ALA A 41 -0.75 -18.37 7.27
C ALA A 41 -1.45 -19.09 8.45
N PRO A 42 -1.44 -20.43 8.56
CA PRO A 42 -2.03 -21.11 9.72
C PRO A 42 -1.26 -20.90 11.04
N SER A 43 0.05 -20.62 10.97
CA SER A 43 0.93 -20.47 12.14
C SER A 43 1.35 -19.03 12.43
N LYS A 44 0.94 -18.09 11.57
CA LYS A 44 1.25 -16.66 11.67
C LYS A 44 -0.01 -15.86 11.91
N ASP A 45 0.06 -14.91 12.83
CA ASP A 45 -1.01 -13.94 13.10
C ASP A 45 -1.09 -12.81 12.06
N TRP A 46 -0.79 -13.12 10.79
CA TRP A 46 -0.95 -12.15 9.73
C TRP A 46 -2.41 -11.84 9.54
N SER A 47 -2.74 -10.57 9.52
CA SER A 47 -4.08 -10.11 9.24
C SER A 47 -4.20 -9.66 7.77
N SER A 48 -3.08 -9.35 7.11
CA SER A 48 -3.00 -8.89 5.72
C SER A 48 -1.68 -9.20 5.01
N TYR A 49 -1.67 -8.95 3.69
CA TYR A 49 -0.44 -8.91 2.88
C TYR A 49 0.54 -7.81 3.31
N LEU A 50 0.08 -6.74 3.98
CA LEU A 50 0.97 -5.76 4.59
C LEU A 50 1.76 -6.35 5.75
N ASP A 51 1.15 -7.15 6.61
CA ASP A 51 1.85 -7.75 7.75
C ASP A 51 2.98 -8.65 7.26
N ILE A 52 2.71 -9.40 6.19
CA ILE A 52 3.72 -10.21 5.49
C ILE A 52 4.87 -9.33 4.97
N TYR A 53 4.56 -8.16 4.42
CA TYR A 53 5.58 -7.23 3.95
C TYR A 53 6.38 -6.59 5.09
N LEU A 54 5.74 -6.25 6.21
CA LEU A 54 6.42 -5.69 7.37
C LEU A 54 7.48 -6.65 7.90
N GLU A 55 7.18 -7.96 7.96
CA GLU A 55 8.20 -8.97 8.30
C GLU A 55 9.41 -8.91 7.35
N TYR A 56 9.21 -8.72 6.04
CA TYR A 56 10.33 -8.57 5.11
C TYR A 56 11.19 -7.34 5.38
N THR A 57 10.60 -6.24 5.87
CA THR A 57 11.34 -5.02 6.24
C THR A 57 12.18 -5.18 7.52
N GLU A 58 11.83 -6.15 8.35
CA GLU A 58 12.61 -6.55 9.53
C GLU A 58 13.79 -7.43 9.10
N LEU A 59 13.57 -8.36 8.15
CA LEU A 59 14.58 -9.30 7.67
C LEU A 59 15.63 -8.69 6.73
N SER A 60 15.31 -7.62 6.00
CA SER A 60 16.23 -7.01 5.05
C SER A 60 16.07 -5.49 4.96
N LYS A 61 17.19 -4.79 4.81
CA LYS A 61 17.24 -3.35 4.51
C LYS A 61 17.47 -3.03 3.04
N SER A 62 17.59 -4.05 2.18
CA SER A 62 17.83 -3.85 0.73
C SER A 62 16.61 -3.25 0.05
N LYS A 63 16.73 -2.02 -0.45
CA LYS A 63 15.64 -1.31 -1.14
C LYS A 63 15.12 -2.07 -2.36
N ALA A 64 16.01 -2.65 -3.16
CA ALA A 64 15.64 -3.40 -4.36
C ALA A 64 14.84 -4.66 -4.01
N TYR A 65 15.28 -5.40 -3.00
CA TYR A 65 14.59 -6.58 -2.49
C TYR A 65 13.19 -6.24 -1.96
N LEU A 66 13.09 -5.23 -1.09
CA LEU A 66 11.82 -4.78 -0.54
C LEU A 66 10.87 -4.27 -1.62
N HIS A 67 11.39 -3.54 -2.61
CA HIS A 67 10.59 -3.10 -3.74
C HIS A 67 10.02 -4.27 -4.54
N GLN A 68 10.83 -5.30 -4.80
CA GLN A 68 10.37 -6.51 -5.49
C GLN A 68 9.30 -7.25 -4.69
N LYS A 69 9.52 -7.46 -3.38
CA LYS A 69 8.55 -8.09 -2.48
C LYS A 69 7.23 -7.33 -2.45
N ARG A 70 7.32 -6.00 -2.39
CA ARG A 70 6.15 -5.12 -2.45
C ARG A 70 5.36 -5.28 -3.75
N ALA A 71 6.05 -5.41 -4.88
CA ALA A 71 5.38 -5.61 -6.16
C ALA A 71 4.66 -6.96 -6.22
N ILE A 72 5.32 -8.04 -5.79
CA ILE A 72 4.73 -9.39 -5.84
C ILE A 72 3.52 -9.47 -4.91
N LEU A 73 3.70 -9.10 -3.64
CA LEU A 73 2.62 -9.19 -2.65
C LEU A 73 1.42 -8.31 -3.04
N GLY A 74 1.65 -7.11 -3.61
CA GLY A 74 0.57 -6.26 -4.09
C GLY A 74 -0.16 -6.81 -5.32
N GLY A 75 0.50 -7.64 -6.12
CA GLY A 75 -0.15 -8.33 -7.24
C GLY A 75 -1.01 -9.50 -6.74
N ILE A 76 -0.48 -10.26 -5.76
CA ILE A 76 -1.21 -11.36 -5.12
C ILE A 76 -2.45 -10.82 -4.40
N GLU A 77 -2.30 -9.75 -3.63
CA GLU A 77 -3.41 -9.11 -2.92
C GLU A 77 -4.49 -8.57 -3.88
N GLN A 78 -4.09 -7.97 -5.00
CA GLN A 78 -5.05 -7.53 -6.03
C GLN A 78 -5.89 -8.69 -6.56
N PHE A 79 -5.27 -9.84 -6.76
CA PHE A 79 -5.97 -11.03 -7.20
C PHE A 79 -6.84 -11.63 -6.09
N ASP A 80 -6.27 -11.84 -4.90
CA ASP A 80 -6.91 -12.55 -3.81
C ASP A 80 -8.07 -11.76 -3.17
N VAL A 81 -7.84 -10.48 -2.90
CA VAL A 81 -8.81 -9.64 -2.17
C VAL A 81 -9.77 -8.94 -3.13
N PHE A 82 -9.29 -8.52 -4.30
CA PHE A 82 -10.06 -7.67 -5.21
C PHE A 82 -10.46 -8.36 -6.52
N GLY A 83 -10.09 -9.63 -6.73
CA GLY A 83 -10.38 -10.37 -7.96
C GLY A 83 -9.73 -9.78 -9.23
N ARG A 84 -8.69 -8.94 -9.07
CA ARG A 84 -8.02 -8.23 -10.16
C ARG A 84 -6.72 -8.92 -10.53
N TYR A 85 -6.63 -9.33 -11.78
CA TYR A 85 -5.40 -9.89 -12.32
C TYR A 85 -4.31 -8.83 -12.50
N PRO A 86 -3.04 -9.20 -12.34
CA PRO A 86 -1.93 -8.29 -12.56
C PRO A 86 -1.83 -7.92 -14.06
N ASP A 87 -1.79 -6.63 -14.39
CA ASP A 87 -1.91 -6.12 -15.77
C ASP A 87 -0.57 -5.77 -16.43
N GLY A 88 0.56 -6.02 -15.76
CA GLY A 88 1.94 -5.81 -16.23
C GLY A 88 2.32 -4.35 -16.43
N ARG A 89 1.34 -3.44 -16.44
CA ARG A 89 1.45 -2.03 -16.78
C ARG A 89 1.36 -1.15 -15.55
N ARG A 90 0.79 -1.63 -14.45
CA ARG A 90 0.73 -0.91 -13.17
C ARG A 90 1.74 -1.48 -12.18
N ARG A 91 2.46 -0.58 -11.51
CA ARG A 91 3.21 -0.94 -10.30
C ARG A 91 2.20 -1.50 -9.30
N HIS A 92 2.21 -2.82 -9.11
CA HIS A 92 1.45 -3.47 -8.06
C HIS A 92 1.92 -2.89 -6.72
N LYS A 93 1.18 -1.93 -6.18
CA LYS A 93 1.42 -1.48 -4.83
C LYS A 93 0.77 -2.55 -3.95
N LEU A 94 1.54 -3.14 -3.03
CA LEU A 94 0.94 -3.65 -1.80
C LEU A 94 -0.04 -2.60 -1.34
N TYR A 95 -1.30 -2.97 -1.28
CA TYR A 95 -2.20 -2.27 -0.43
C TYR A 95 -1.61 -2.56 0.94
N ALA A 96 -0.93 -1.57 1.49
CA ALA A 96 -0.95 -1.49 2.92
C ALA A 96 -2.42 -1.68 3.28
N ARG A 97 -2.75 -2.63 4.18
CA ARG A 97 -3.97 -2.52 4.97
C ARG A 97 -4.09 -1.05 5.26
N ASP A 98 -5.04 -0.51 4.53
CA ASP A 98 -5.19 0.87 4.14
C ASP A 98 -4.69 1.77 5.26
N SER A 99 -3.86 2.76 4.96
CA SER A 99 -3.49 3.72 6.00
C SER A 99 -4.73 4.26 6.73
N TYR A 100 -5.90 4.17 6.07
CA TYR A 100 -7.27 4.30 6.57
C TYR A 100 -7.65 3.36 7.75
N SER A 101 -7.43 2.04 7.73
CA SER A 101 -7.80 1.17 8.86
C SER A 101 -7.09 1.56 10.15
N PHE A 102 -5.86 2.07 10.02
CA PHE A 102 -5.05 2.57 11.14
C PHE A 102 -5.35 4.02 11.53
N LEU A 103 -6.23 4.73 10.81
CA LEU A 103 -6.67 6.07 11.21
C LEU A 103 -7.61 6.00 12.42
N PHE A 104 -7.52 7.00 13.29
CA PHE A 104 -8.55 7.29 14.28
C PHE A 104 -9.82 7.81 13.61
N GLU A 105 -10.91 7.74 14.36
CA GLU A 105 -12.27 7.99 13.86
C GLU A 105 -12.40 9.35 13.17
N GLU A 106 -11.79 10.39 13.73
CA GLU A 106 -11.81 11.73 13.13
C GLU A 106 -11.16 11.74 11.74
N PHE A 107 -10.00 11.08 11.57
CA PHE A 107 -9.33 11.00 10.27
C PHE A 107 -10.01 10.03 9.29
N LYS A 108 -10.67 8.98 9.78
CA LYS A 108 -11.53 8.12 8.96
C LYS A 108 -12.70 8.93 8.39
N SER A 109 -13.37 9.73 9.23
CA SER A 109 -14.51 10.54 8.83
C SER A 109 -14.20 11.51 7.68
N ILE A 110 -12.97 12.05 7.61
CA ILE A 110 -12.52 12.89 6.51
C ILE A 110 -12.47 12.12 5.19
N ILE A 111 -11.89 10.91 5.23
CA ILE A 111 -11.78 10.04 4.06
C ILE A 111 -13.18 9.61 3.62
N ASP A 112 -14.05 9.25 4.55
CA ASP A 112 -15.42 8.80 4.26
C ASP A 112 -16.26 9.93 3.66
N CYS A 113 -16.20 11.13 4.25
CA CYS A 113 -16.84 12.34 3.71
C CYS A 113 -16.36 12.63 2.28
N TYR A 114 -15.06 12.57 2.02
CA TYR A 114 -14.53 12.72 0.67
C TYR A 114 -15.10 11.67 -0.30
N CYS A 115 -15.18 10.40 0.13
CA CYS A 115 -15.70 9.32 -0.71
C CYS A 115 -17.16 9.57 -1.09
N GLU A 116 -18.00 9.97 -0.13
CA GLU A 116 -19.41 10.25 -0.38
C GLU A 116 -19.60 11.41 -1.36
N VAL A 117 -18.91 12.54 -1.13
CA VAL A 117 -18.98 13.72 -2.00
C VAL A 117 -18.48 13.38 -3.40
N ALA A 118 -17.34 12.68 -3.50
CA ALA A 118 -16.75 12.32 -4.77
C ALA A 118 -17.64 11.39 -5.61
N ARG A 119 -18.37 10.45 -4.97
CA ARG A 119 -19.35 9.60 -5.66
C ARG A 119 -20.56 10.41 -6.14
N LYS A 120 -21.08 11.31 -5.30
CA LYS A 120 -22.19 12.22 -5.68
C LYS A 120 -21.81 13.10 -6.87
N ASP A 121 -20.56 13.53 -6.96
CA ASP A 121 -20.01 14.29 -8.09
C ASP A 121 -19.79 13.44 -9.37
N GLY A 122 -20.11 12.14 -9.35
CA GLY A 122 -19.91 11.25 -10.49
C GLY A 122 -18.45 10.89 -10.78
N LYS A 123 -17.54 11.05 -9.80
CA LYS A 123 -16.14 10.66 -10.00
C LYS A 123 -16.02 9.14 -10.09
N LYS A 124 -15.17 8.68 -11.01
CA LYS A 124 -14.88 7.24 -11.17
C LYS A 124 -14.29 6.68 -9.88
N GLU A 125 -14.72 5.48 -9.48
CA GLU A 125 -14.20 4.77 -8.30
C GLU A 125 -12.67 4.65 -8.32
N SER A 126 -12.06 4.45 -9.49
CA SER A 126 -10.60 4.42 -9.63
C SER A 126 -9.91 5.74 -9.27
N THR A 127 -10.55 6.88 -9.54
CA THR A 127 -10.08 8.21 -9.15
C THR A 127 -10.22 8.42 -7.66
N ILE A 128 -11.37 8.06 -7.08
CA ILE A 128 -11.63 8.13 -5.63
C ILE A 128 -10.60 7.31 -4.89
N TYR A 129 -10.45 6.05 -5.30
CA TYR A 129 -9.46 5.12 -4.80
C TYR A 129 -8.02 5.66 -4.88
N GLY A 130 -7.64 6.28 -6.01
CA GLY A 130 -6.35 6.93 -6.16
C GLY A 130 -6.10 8.07 -5.17
N ARG A 131 -7.14 8.83 -4.82
CA ARG A 131 -7.03 9.94 -3.84
C ARG A 131 -6.96 9.42 -2.41
N ILE A 132 -7.76 8.42 -2.04
CA ILE A 132 -7.70 7.78 -0.71
C ILE A 132 -6.29 7.23 -0.46
N ASN A 133 -5.72 6.56 -1.46
CA ASN A 133 -4.36 6.02 -1.40
C ASN A 133 -3.26 7.07 -1.20
N SER A 134 -3.51 8.33 -1.55
CA SER A 134 -2.58 9.44 -1.30
C SER A 134 -2.86 10.11 0.05
N ALA A 135 -4.13 10.28 0.40
CA ALA A 135 -4.55 11.00 1.60
C ALA A 135 -4.36 10.18 2.88
N ALA A 136 -4.69 8.89 2.87
CA ALA A 136 -4.64 8.08 4.08
C ALA A 136 -3.21 7.92 4.64
N PRO A 137 -2.15 7.70 3.83
CA PRO A 137 -0.78 7.67 4.35
C PRO A 137 -0.32 9.01 4.96
N PHE A 138 -0.79 10.13 4.42
CA PHE A 138 -0.52 11.46 4.96
C PHE A 138 -1.15 11.61 6.35
N LEU A 139 -2.44 11.32 6.49
CA LEU A 139 -3.15 11.38 7.77
C LEU A 139 -2.51 10.45 8.82
N LEU A 140 -2.14 9.23 8.41
CA LEU A 140 -1.46 8.28 9.28
C LEU A 140 -0.07 8.80 9.71
N SER A 141 0.65 9.51 8.85
CA SER A 141 1.92 10.14 9.21
C SER A 141 1.75 11.25 10.23
N LEU A 142 0.68 12.04 10.17
CA LEU A 142 0.39 13.08 11.16
C LEU A 142 0.07 12.44 12.51
N GLN A 143 -0.75 11.38 12.49
CA GLN A 143 -1.11 10.61 13.67
C GLN A 143 0.11 10.02 14.38
N LYS A 144 1.07 9.48 13.62
CA LYS A 144 2.35 8.98 14.16
C LYS A 144 3.23 10.07 14.77
N LYS A 145 3.00 11.34 14.44
CA LYS A 145 3.66 12.51 15.04
C LYS A 145 2.88 13.06 16.26
N GLY A 146 1.88 12.32 16.75
CA GLY A 146 1.07 12.71 17.92
C GLY A 146 -0.09 13.64 17.60
N MET A 147 -0.39 13.88 16.31
CA MET A 147 -1.51 14.74 15.91
C MET A 147 -2.75 13.87 15.70
N HIS A 148 -3.62 13.82 16.70
CA HIS A 148 -4.79 12.95 16.71
C HIS A 148 -6.13 13.64 16.37
N ALA A 149 -6.09 14.96 16.17
CA ALA A 149 -7.25 15.76 15.80
C ALA A 149 -6.86 16.86 14.80
N LEU A 150 -7.82 17.32 13.99
CA LEU A 150 -7.59 18.31 12.93
C LEU A 150 -7.06 19.63 13.46
N ASP A 151 -7.61 20.11 14.58
CA ASP A 151 -7.22 21.37 15.22
C ASP A 151 -5.82 21.32 15.85
N LYS A 152 -5.26 20.10 16.02
CA LYS A 152 -3.90 19.90 16.54
C LYS A 152 -2.84 19.79 15.45
N ILE A 153 -3.23 19.69 14.18
CA ILE A 153 -2.27 19.58 13.08
C ILE A 153 -1.47 20.88 12.96
N SER A 154 -0.16 20.79 13.21
CA SER A 154 0.74 21.92 13.01
C SER A 154 1.30 21.96 11.59
N GLU A 155 1.57 23.16 11.10
CA GLU A 155 2.27 23.39 9.83
C GLU A 155 3.59 22.61 9.76
N LYS A 156 4.37 22.62 10.86
CA LYS A 156 5.62 21.86 10.96
C LYS A 156 5.43 20.36 10.69
N ALA A 157 4.35 19.76 11.18
CA ALA A 157 4.08 18.34 10.98
C ALA A 157 3.74 18.03 9.51
N VAL A 158 2.96 18.91 8.87
CA VAL A 158 2.58 18.86 7.44
C VAL A 158 3.81 19.03 6.55
N MET A 159 4.60 20.07 6.79
CA MET A 159 5.83 20.35 6.04
C MET A 159 6.81 19.20 6.16
N GLY A 160 6.98 18.62 7.36
CA GLY A 160 7.84 17.46 7.55
C GLY A 160 7.34 16.16 6.91
N PHE A 161 6.14 16.12 6.31
CA PHE A 161 5.70 15.00 5.46
C PHE A 161 6.06 15.24 3.99
N PHE A 162 5.82 16.45 3.47
CA PHE A 162 6.09 16.80 2.08
C PHE A 162 7.57 17.08 1.79
N PHE A 163 8.29 17.62 2.78
CA PHE A 163 9.68 17.99 2.73
C PHE A 163 10.44 17.29 3.86
N PRO A 164 10.60 15.95 3.80
CA PRO A 164 11.44 15.25 4.76
C PRO A 164 12.85 15.86 4.67
N LEU A 165 13.37 16.34 5.80
CA LEU A 165 14.73 16.86 5.89
C LEU A 165 15.69 15.74 5.46
N THR A 166 16.16 15.81 4.22
CA THR A 166 17.32 15.06 3.77
C THR A 166 18.55 15.86 4.19
N GLU A 167 19.65 15.19 4.55
CA GLU A 167 20.93 15.81 4.91
C GLU A 167 21.55 16.71 3.82
N GLN A 168 20.84 16.93 2.70
CA GLN A 168 21.24 17.81 1.60
C GLN A 168 20.81 19.29 1.78
N ASN A 169 20.09 19.65 2.84
CA ASN A 169 19.60 21.03 3.04
C ASN A 169 20.40 21.88 4.04
N TYR A 170 21.64 21.51 4.38
CA TYR A 170 22.57 22.44 5.01
C TYR A 170 23.23 23.33 3.94
N GLY A 171 22.57 24.45 3.60
CA GLY A 171 23.22 25.50 2.81
C GLY A 171 22.33 26.38 1.93
N ALA A 172 21.07 26.01 1.69
CA ALA A 172 20.18 26.85 0.88
C ALA A 172 19.49 27.90 1.76
N VAL A 173 20.03 29.12 1.76
CA VAL A 173 19.32 30.32 2.23
C VAL A 173 17.96 30.38 1.50
N PRO A 174 16.83 30.50 2.20
CA PRO A 174 15.54 30.60 1.54
C PRO A 174 15.51 31.87 0.65
N PRO A 175 15.02 31.78 -0.60
CA PRO A 175 14.92 32.95 -1.45
C PRO A 175 13.97 33.96 -0.81
N LYS A 176 14.45 35.20 -0.66
CA LYS A 176 13.61 36.34 -0.30
C LYS A 176 12.55 36.50 -1.39
N ILE A 177 11.30 36.39 -0.99
CA ILE A 177 10.16 36.76 -1.81
C ILE A 177 10.12 38.29 -1.83
N ILE A 178 10.20 38.87 -3.04
CA ILE A 178 9.97 40.30 -3.31
C ILE A 178 8.47 40.57 -3.23
#